data_AF-D6TWV0-F1
#
_entry.id   AF-D6TWV0-F1
#
_cell.length_a   1.000
_cell.length_b   1.000
_cell.length_c   1.000
_cell.angle_alpha   90.00
_cell.angle_beta   90.00
_cell.angle_gamma   90.00
#
_symmetry.space_group_name_H-M   'P 1'
#
loop_
_entity.id
_entity.type
_entity.pdbx_description
1 polymer ?
#
loop_
_entity_poly.entity_id
_entity_poly.type
_entity_poly.pdbx_seq_one_letter_code
_entity_poly.pdbx_strand_id
1 'polypeptide(L)'
;MKATILKQPYRVTATPQLPIARFLFADTRASWLWLLLRLYMGYTWLSAGLAKLTGYSFTFNAFGIRSHEEAWVFNAHSGMALHHFVLGALQKASGEHASVQGWYATFLHDIVLPNAVVFSYLVTLGEVFVGLGLIFGFLTGFAALAGLFMNLSYLFAGTISINPNLALGALLLLLAWRVAGYIGCDRYVLPLLSTRETKSETPAQNQAQEKLLEPEKR
;
A
#
# COMPACT_ATOMS: atom_id res chain seq x y z
N MET A 1 22.84 -8.50 -55.16
CA MET A 1 21.78 -9.06 -54.28
C MET A 1 21.95 -8.48 -52.88
N LYS A 2 21.07 -7.56 -52.46
CA LYS A 2 21.05 -7.07 -51.07
C LYS A 2 20.04 -7.93 -50.30
N ALA A 3 20.53 -8.69 -49.31
CA ALA A 3 19.67 -9.43 -48.41
C ALA A 3 18.93 -8.45 -47.50
N THR A 4 17.61 -8.34 -47.70
CA THR A 4 16.72 -7.61 -46.81
C THR A 4 16.61 -8.40 -45.50
N ILE A 5 17.32 -7.95 -44.47
CA ILE A 5 17.19 -8.49 -43.11
C ILE A 5 15.81 -8.06 -42.59
N LEU A 6 14.86 -8.99 -42.62
CA LEU A 6 13.56 -8.82 -41.95
C LEU A 6 13.81 -8.80 -40.45
N LYS A 7 13.69 -7.61 -39.82
CA LYS A 7 13.57 -7.49 -38.36
C LYS A 7 12.29 -8.23 -37.96
N GLN A 8 12.42 -9.45 -37.43
CA GLN A 8 11.28 -10.11 -36.82
C GLN A 8 10.78 -9.24 -35.67
N PRO A 9 9.47 -8.94 -35.59
CA PRO A 9 8.94 -8.18 -34.47
C PRO A 9 9.26 -8.92 -33.19
N TYR A 10 9.74 -8.20 -32.18
CA TYR A 10 10.00 -8.72 -30.85
C TYR A 10 8.74 -9.44 -30.35
N ARG A 11 8.72 -10.77 -30.45
CA ARG A 11 7.62 -11.58 -29.95
C ARG A 11 7.75 -11.50 -28.44
N VAL A 12 6.93 -10.69 -27.80
CA VAL A 12 6.79 -10.67 -26.35
C VAL A 12 6.39 -12.10 -25.96
N THR A 13 7.35 -12.90 -25.54
CA THR A 13 7.10 -14.26 -25.07
C THR A 13 6.19 -14.11 -23.86
N ALA A 14 4.92 -14.46 -24.02
CA ALA A 14 3.98 -14.51 -22.90
C ALA A 14 4.62 -15.42 -21.85
N THR A 15 5.11 -14.84 -20.76
CA THR A 15 5.70 -15.61 -19.68
C THR A 15 4.62 -16.58 -19.19
N PRO A 16 4.93 -17.89 -19.02
CA PRO A 16 3.96 -18.84 -18.49
C PRO A 16 3.60 -18.40 -17.08
N GLN A 17 2.45 -17.75 -16.93
CA GLN A 17 2.01 -17.23 -15.65
C GLN A 17 1.58 -18.43 -14.80
N LEU A 18 2.18 -18.59 -13.62
CA LEU A 18 1.78 -19.62 -12.68
C LEU A 18 0.26 -19.48 -12.42
N PRO A 19 -0.54 -20.55 -12.53
CA PRO A 19 -2.00 -20.47 -12.42
C PRO A 19 -2.48 -19.79 -11.13
N ILE A 20 -1.75 -20.01 -10.03
CA ILE A 20 -2.02 -19.43 -8.71
C ILE A 20 -1.81 -17.91 -8.72
N ALA A 21 -0.73 -17.42 -9.31
CA ALA A 21 -0.46 -15.98 -9.39
C ALA A 21 -1.53 -15.26 -10.22
N ARG A 22 -1.95 -15.87 -11.33
CA ARG A 22 -3.06 -15.36 -12.13
C ARG A 22 -4.36 -15.30 -11.33
N PHE A 23 -4.68 -16.36 -10.58
CA PHE A 23 -5.88 -16.40 -9.74
C PHE A 23 -5.85 -15.29 -8.67
N LEU A 24 -4.75 -15.14 -7.94
CA LEU A 24 -4.64 -14.18 -6.84
C LEU A 24 -4.64 -12.73 -7.31
N PHE A 25 -3.92 -12.40 -8.39
CA PHE A 25 -3.68 -11.00 -8.79
C PHE A 25 -4.48 -10.52 -9.99
N ALA A 26 -5.16 -11.42 -10.73
CA ALA A 26 -5.92 -11.06 -11.93
C ALA A 26 -7.37 -11.55 -11.94
N ASP A 27 -7.75 -12.55 -11.14
CA ASP A 27 -9.13 -13.04 -11.11
C ASP A 27 -9.97 -12.30 -10.06
N THR A 28 -11.10 -11.72 -10.49
CA THR A 28 -12.08 -11.05 -9.61
C THR A 28 -12.64 -11.96 -8.52
N ARG A 29 -12.60 -13.29 -8.66
CA ARG A 29 -13.03 -14.23 -7.61
C ARG A 29 -12.18 -14.11 -6.35
N ALA A 30 -10.90 -13.79 -6.48
CA ALA A 30 -10.01 -13.57 -5.35
C ALA A 30 -10.32 -12.27 -4.58
N SER A 31 -11.18 -11.38 -5.10
CA SER A 31 -11.53 -10.12 -4.42
C SER A 31 -12.13 -10.33 -3.03
N TRP A 32 -12.84 -11.44 -2.78
CA TRP A 32 -13.32 -11.79 -1.43
C TRP A 32 -12.19 -12.08 -0.44
N LEU A 33 -11.15 -12.78 -0.89
CA LEU A 33 -9.95 -13.03 -0.07
C LEU A 33 -9.26 -11.72 0.28
N TRP A 34 -9.09 -10.85 -0.72
CA TRP A 34 -8.49 -9.53 -0.51
C TRP A 34 -9.36 -8.63 0.37
N LEU A 35 -10.69 -8.71 0.27
CA LEU A 35 -11.61 -7.99 1.13
C LEU A 35 -11.40 -8.37 2.60
N LEU A 36 -11.30 -9.67 2.92
CA LEU A 36 -11.04 -10.11 4.30
C LEU A 36 -9.71 -9.57 4.83
N LEU A 37 -8.65 -9.66 4.01
CA LEU A 37 -7.35 -9.10 4.37
C LEU A 37 -7.42 -7.59 4.60
N ARG A 38 -8.12 -6.86 3.72
CA ARG A 38 -8.33 -5.42 3.84
C ARG A 38 -9.11 -5.04 5.09
N LEU A 39 -10.17 -5.77 5.42
CA LEU A 39 -10.97 -5.50 6.60
C LEU A 39 -10.14 -5.74 7.86
N TYR A 40 -9.38 -6.84 7.91
CA TYR A 40 -8.46 -7.11 9.01
C TYR A 40 -7.42 -6.00 9.17
N MET A 41 -6.69 -5.69 8.10
CA MET A 41 -5.64 -4.68 8.14
C MET A 41 -6.20 -3.28 8.41
N GLY A 42 -7.28 -2.92 7.73
CA GLY A 42 -7.94 -1.65 7.91
C GLY A 42 -8.47 -1.48 9.34
N TYR A 43 -9.03 -2.54 9.93
CA TYR A 43 -9.41 -2.58 11.33
C TYR A 43 -8.21 -2.35 12.25
N THR A 44 -7.08 -3.04 12.03
CA THR A 44 -5.88 -2.86 12.87
C THR A 44 -5.33 -1.43 12.81
N TRP A 45 -5.28 -0.83 11.62
CA TRP A 45 -4.82 0.55 11.42
C TRP A 45 -5.79 1.55 12.04
N LEU A 46 -7.08 1.38 11.81
CA LEU A 46 -8.09 2.29 12.36
C LEU A 46 -8.13 2.19 13.89
N SER A 47 -7.97 0.99 14.45
CA SER A 47 -7.92 0.77 15.90
C SER A 47 -6.76 1.49 16.54
N ALA A 48 -5.55 1.32 15.98
CA ALA A 48 -4.36 2.02 16.43
C ALA A 48 -4.48 3.54 16.28
N GLY A 49 -5.02 4.00 15.14
CA GLY A 49 -5.20 5.42 14.86
C GLY A 49 -6.21 6.09 15.79
N LEU A 50 -7.37 5.47 16.05
CA LEU A 50 -8.36 6.03 16.98
C LEU A 50 -7.89 5.99 18.43
N ALA A 51 -7.11 4.97 18.82
CA ALA A 51 -6.48 4.94 20.13
C ALA A 51 -5.54 6.15 20.31
N LYS A 52 -4.71 6.44 19.31
CA LYS A 52 -3.85 7.64 19.31
C LYS A 52 -4.64 8.95 19.21
N LEU A 53 -5.78 8.97 18.52
CA LEU A 53 -6.60 10.17 18.31
C LEU A 53 -7.43 10.52 19.55
N THR A 54 -8.00 9.53 20.23
CA THR A 54 -9.04 9.70 21.27
C THR A 54 -8.64 9.17 22.63
N GLY A 55 -7.57 8.38 22.72
CA GLY A 55 -7.20 7.60 23.93
C GLY A 55 -8.01 6.32 24.10
N TYR A 56 -9.02 6.09 23.26
CA TYR A 56 -9.88 4.91 23.30
C TYR A 56 -9.57 3.97 22.13
N SER A 57 -9.12 2.76 22.47
CA SER A 57 -8.99 1.68 21.51
C SER A 57 -10.28 0.86 21.45
N PHE A 58 -10.77 0.60 20.24
CA PHE A 58 -11.89 -0.32 19.99
C PHE A 58 -11.41 -1.73 19.64
N THR A 59 -10.17 -2.05 20.02
CA THR A 59 -9.63 -3.39 19.85
C THR A 59 -10.45 -4.39 20.67
N PHE A 60 -11.00 -5.40 20.01
CA PHE A 60 -11.66 -6.52 20.67
C PHE A 60 -10.60 -7.52 21.10
N ASN A 61 -9.96 -7.25 22.23
CA ASN A 61 -9.03 -8.18 22.87
C ASN A 61 -9.80 -9.46 23.22
N ALA A 62 -9.12 -10.61 23.33
CA ALA A 62 -9.73 -11.94 23.53
C ALA A 62 -10.67 -12.09 24.76
N PHE A 63 -10.81 -11.07 25.61
CA PHE A 63 -11.67 -11.03 26.79
C PHE A 63 -12.51 -9.74 26.94
N GLY A 64 -12.66 -8.92 25.88
CA GLY A 64 -13.45 -7.69 25.94
C GLY A 64 -12.89 -6.58 26.84
N ILE A 65 -11.61 -6.71 27.24
CA ILE A 65 -10.91 -5.71 28.05
C ILE A 65 -10.58 -4.51 27.17
N ARG A 66 -11.13 -3.34 27.49
CA ARG A 66 -10.75 -2.06 26.87
C ARG A 66 -9.43 -1.58 27.48
N SER A 67 -8.39 -1.45 26.67
CA SER A 67 -7.17 -0.75 27.07
C SER A 67 -7.37 0.76 26.90
N HIS A 68 -7.15 1.52 27.97
CA HIS A 68 -7.03 2.97 27.87
C HIS A 68 -5.61 3.27 27.42
N GLU A 69 -5.46 3.98 26.31
CA GLU A 69 -4.17 4.45 25.82
C GLU A 69 -4.09 5.96 26.00
N GLU A 70 -2.89 6.50 26.20
CA GLU A 70 -2.73 7.95 26.21
C GLU A 70 -2.91 8.46 24.78
N ALA A 71 -3.81 9.43 24.58
CA ALA A 71 -3.95 10.08 23.30
C ALA A 71 -2.63 10.76 22.90
N TRP A 72 -2.26 10.66 21.64
CA TRP A 72 -1.04 11.25 21.09
C TRP A 72 -1.22 12.71 20.66
N VAL A 73 -2.46 13.07 20.35
CA VAL A 73 -2.88 14.36 19.78
C VAL A 73 -4.14 14.88 20.46
N PHE A 74 -4.46 16.16 20.22
CA PHE A 74 -5.65 16.85 20.76
C PHE A 74 -5.74 16.80 22.31
N ASN A 75 -4.58 16.84 22.97
CA ASN A 75 -4.47 16.95 24.43
C ASN A 75 -3.37 17.94 24.84
N ALA A 76 -3.30 18.24 26.14
CA ALA A 76 -2.33 19.20 26.71
C ALA A 76 -0.85 18.81 26.50
N HIS A 77 -0.56 17.54 26.22
CA HIS A 77 0.77 16.97 26.03
C HIS A 77 0.97 16.38 24.62
N SER A 78 0.34 16.99 23.62
CA SER A 78 0.42 16.51 22.23
C SER A 78 1.88 16.35 21.79
N GLY A 79 2.23 15.18 21.24
CA GLY A 79 3.61 14.86 20.83
C GLY A 79 4.49 14.20 21.91
N MET A 80 4.10 14.20 23.18
CA MET A 80 4.88 13.56 24.26
C MET A 80 4.99 12.05 24.07
N ALA A 81 3.90 11.37 23.68
CA ALA A 81 3.92 9.94 23.41
C ALA A 81 4.87 9.56 22.27
N LEU A 82 4.87 10.35 21.18
CA LEU A 82 5.83 10.15 20.09
C LEU A 82 7.27 10.43 20.56
N HIS A 83 7.47 11.46 21.39
CA HIS A 83 8.79 11.76 21.94
C HIS A 83 9.34 10.57 22.74
N HIS A 84 8.55 9.95 23.62
CA HIS A 84 8.94 8.74 24.33
C HIS A 84 9.18 7.54 23.42
N PHE A 85 8.34 7.36 22.38
CA PHE A 85 8.55 6.33 21.37
C PHE A 85 9.90 6.49 20.66
N VAL A 86 10.24 7.71 20.25
CA VAL A 86 11.50 8.03 19.56
C VAL A 86 12.70 7.83 20.49
N LEU A 87 12.63 8.29 21.75
CA LEU A 87 13.71 8.05 22.72
C LEU A 87 13.95 6.55 22.94
N GLY A 88 12.88 5.75 23.03
CA GLY A 88 12.99 4.30 23.12
C GLY A 88 13.63 3.67 21.88
N ALA A 89 13.37 4.20 20.69
CA ALA A 89 14.02 3.77 19.45
C ALA A 89 15.52 4.14 19.42
N LEU A 90 15.90 5.33 19.89
CA LEU A 90 17.29 5.77 19.97
C LEU A 90 18.12 4.91 20.93
N GLN A 91 17.54 4.46 22.04
CA GLN A 91 18.21 3.52 22.95
C GLN A 91 18.56 2.20 22.25
N LYS A 92 17.67 1.72 21.37
CA LYS A 92 17.88 0.51 20.56
C LYS A 92 18.86 0.70 19.39
N ALA A 93 19.32 1.92 19.13
CA ALA A 93 20.36 2.22 18.14
C ALA A 93 21.78 2.04 18.70
N SER A 94 21.91 1.81 20.02
CA SER A 94 23.19 1.63 20.71
C SER A 94 23.38 0.18 21.20
N GLY A 95 24.63 -0.26 21.31
CA GLY A 95 25.00 -1.60 21.78
C GLY A 95 25.47 -2.56 20.67
N GLU A 96 25.91 -3.75 21.07
CA GLU A 96 26.54 -4.77 20.20
C GLU A 96 25.56 -5.36 19.15
N HIS A 97 24.25 -5.29 19.43
CA HIS A 97 23.17 -5.73 18.54
C HIS A 97 22.10 -4.64 18.36
N ALA A 98 22.52 -3.48 17.86
CA ALA A 98 21.60 -2.38 17.55
C ALA A 98 20.46 -2.83 16.61
N SER A 99 19.22 -2.65 17.06
CA SER A 99 18.01 -2.99 16.29
C SER A 99 17.55 -1.83 15.39
N VAL A 100 18.11 -0.64 15.59
CA VAL A 100 17.85 0.58 14.80
C VAL A 100 19.13 0.98 14.09
N GLN A 101 19.04 1.19 12.78
CA GLN A 101 20.21 1.61 11.99
C GLN A 101 20.59 3.06 12.29
N GLY A 102 21.89 3.35 12.33
CA GLY A 102 22.40 4.67 12.73
C GLY A 102 21.89 5.85 11.87
N TRP A 103 21.69 5.65 10.57
CA TRP A 103 21.12 6.69 9.70
C TRP A 103 19.67 7.04 10.10
N TYR A 104 18.89 6.04 10.49
CA TYR A 104 17.51 6.24 10.91
C TYR A 104 17.46 6.84 12.31
N ALA A 105 18.36 6.42 13.21
CA ALA A 105 18.52 7.05 14.52
C ALA A 105 18.87 8.55 14.40
N THR A 106 19.73 8.92 13.46
CA THR A 106 20.07 10.32 13.18
C THR A 106 18.84 11.10 12.69
N PHE A 107 18.08 10.54 11.74
CA PHE A 107 16.81 11.12 11.29
C PHE A 107 15.81 11.32 12.45
N LEU A 108 15.68 10.31 13.30
CA LEU A 108 14.80 10.36 14.47
C LEU A 108 15.21 11.46 15.45
N HIS A 109 16.51 11.59 15.74
CA HIS A 109 17.04 12.58 16.68
C HIS A 109 16.95 14.01 16.12
N ASP A 110 17.37 14.24 14.87
CA ASP A 110 17.55 15.59 14.34
C ASP A 110 16.27 16.18 13.72
N ILE A 111 15.39 15.32 13.18
CA ILE A 111 14.19 15.76 12.46
C ILE A 111 12.92 15.46 13.24
N VAL A 112 12.75 14.22 13.73
CA VAL A 112 11.49 13.79 14.35
C VAL A 112 11.35 14.30 15.77
N LEU A 113 12.39 14.21 16.60
CA LEU A 113 12.36 14.62 18.00
C LEU A 113 12.01 16.11 18.18
N PRO A 114 12.61 17.07 17.44
CA PRO A 114 12.27 18.49 17.59
C PRO A 114 10.87 18.83 17.05
N ASN A 115 10.37 18.04 16.10
CA ASN A 115 9.07 18.23 15.45
C ASN A 115 8.03 17.20 15.91
N ALA A 116 8.16 16.66 17.12
CA ALA A 116 7.37 15.53 17.59
C ALA A 116 5.85 15.78 17.55
N VAL A 117 5.41 17.03 17.77
CA VAL A 117 4.00 17.39 17.66
C VAL A 117 3.48 17.15 16.24
N VAL A 118 4.17 17.67 15.22
CA VAL A 118 3.76 17.54 13.82
C VAL A 118 3.76 16.08 13.38
N PHE A 119 4.82 15.34 13.69
CA PHE A 119 4.89 13.92 13.36
C PHE A 119 3.81 13.10 14.09
N SER A 120 3.44 13.47 15.31
CA SER A 120 2.36 12.81 16.06
C SER A 120 1.02 12.96 15.34
N TYR A 121 0.71 14.17 14.83
CA TYR A 121 -0.47 14.39 13.97
C TYR A 121 -0.38 13.62 12.67
N LEU A 122 0.75 13.67 11.96
CA LEU A 122 0.93 12.98 10.68
C LEU A 122 0.74 11.46 10.82
N VAL A 123 1.37 10.87 11.84
CA VAL A 123 1.25 9.45 12.13
C VAL A 123 -0.20 9.12 12.49
N THR A 124 -0.79 9.79 13.48
CA THR A 124 -2.13 9.48 13.96
C THR A 124 -3.19 9.59 12.85
N LEU A 125 -3.16 10.67 12.08
CA LEU A 125 -4.08 10.86 10.96
C LEU A 125 -3.79 9.85 9.84
N GLY A 126 -2.52 9.57 9.56
CA GLY A 126 -2.11 8.56 8.59
C GLY A 126 -2.70 7.18 8.90
N GLU A 127 -2.62 6.73 10.15
CA GLU A 127 -3.19 5.45 10.59
C GLU A 127 -4.71 5.41 10.40
N VAL A 128 -5.41 6.48 10.77
CA VAL A 128 -6.86 6.58 10.59
C VAL A 128 -7.23 6.56 9.11
N PHE A 129 -6.58 7.37 8.27
CA PHE A 129 -6.88 7.45 6.85
C PHE A 129 -6.57 6.15 6.11
N VAL A 130 -5.45 5.49 6.43
CA VAL A 130 -5.13 4.16 5.87
C VAL A 130 -6.16 3.14 6.31
N GLY A 131 -6.55 3.14 7.58
CA GLY A 131 -7.59 2.26 8.12
C GLY A 131 -8.91 2.42 7.37
N LEU A 132 -9.40 3.64 7.26
CA LEU A 132 -10.65 3.96 6.55
C LEU A 132 -10.55 3.63 5.05
N GLY A 133 -9.46 3.98 4.38
CA GLY A 133 -9.25 3.68 2.96
C GLY A 133 -9.25 2.17 2.67
N LEU A 134 -8.60 1.38 3.53
CA LEU A 134 -8.61 -0.08 3.42
C LEU A 134 -10.00 -0.67 3.69
N ILE A 135 -10.72 -0.23 4.73
CA ILE A 135 -12.06 -0.73 5.05
C ILE A 135 -13.07 -0.40 3.95
N PHE A 136 -13.14 0.86 3.53
CA PHE A 136 -14.18 1.31 2.61
C PHE A 136 -13.96 0.92 1.16
N GLY A 137 -12.76 0.48 0.79
CA GLY A 137 -12.50 0.28 -0.61
C GLY A 137 -11.97 1.50 -1.34
N PHE A 138 -11.56 2.58 -0.66
CA PHE A 138 -11.27 3.87 -1.28
C PHE A 138 -9.76 4.11 -1.43
N LEU A 139 -9.30 4.25 -2.67
CA LEU A 139 -7.92 4.34 -3.09
C LEU A 139 -7.05 3.22 -2.49
N THR A 140 -7.48 1.96 -2.65
CA THR A 140 -6.88 0.78 -2.00
C THR A 140 -5.38 0.68 -2.22
N GLY A 141 -4.92 0.91 -3.46
CA GLY A 141 -3.49 0.89 -3.78
C GLY A 141 -2.71 1.97 -3.03
N PHE A 142 -3.25 3.19 -2.92
CA PHE A 142 -2.63 4.28 -2.20
C PHE A 142 -2.66 4.05 -0.68
N ALA A 143 -3.78 3.57 -0.13
CA ALA A 143 -3.89 3.20 1.28
C ALA A 143 -2.91 2.09 1.66
N ALA A 144 -2.77 1.06 0.80
CA ALA A 144 -1.79 0.00 0.99
C ALA A 144 -0.35 0.51 0.91
N LEU A 145 -0.03 1.41 -0.02
CA LEU A 145 1.29 2.03 -0.12
C LEU A 145 1.63 2.87 1.12
N ALA A 146 0.71 3.72 1.57
CA ALA A 146 0.90 4.53 2.77
C ALA A 146 1.03 3.66 4.03
N GLY A 147 0.21 2.61 4.16
CA GLY A 147 0.33 1.64 5.24
C GLY A 147 1.66 0.87 5.21
N LEU A 148 2.15 0.49 4.02
CA LEU A 148 3.47 -0.13 3.87
C LEU A 148 4.58 0.83 4.32
N PHE A 149 4.53 2.09 3.90
CA PHE A 149 5.51 3.11 4.28
C PHE A 149 5.56 3.33 5.80
N MET A 150 4.41 3.47 6.46
CA MET A 150 4.36 3.62 7.92
C MET A 150 4.87 2.38 8.65
N ASN A 151 4.50 1.17 8.20
CA ASN A 151 5.04 -0.06 8.79
C ASN A 151 6.56 -0.17 8.67
N LEU A 152 7.12 0.17 7.51
CA LEU A 152 8.57 0.20 7.32
C LEU A 152 9.23 1.20 8.27
N SER A 153 8.63 2.38 8.45
CA SER A 153 9.10 3.38 9.41
C SER A 153 9.10 2.86 10.86
N TYR A 154 8.09 2.07 11.26
CA TYR A 154 8.05 1.43 12.58
C TYR A 154 9.05 0.29 12.75
N LEU A 155 9.28 -0.48 11.68
CA LEU A 155 10.30 -1.52 11.66
C LEU A 155 11.70 -0.92 11.76
N PHE A 156 11.98 0.17 11.04
CA PHE A 156 13.24 0.89 11.17
C PHE A 156 13.43 1.51 12.56
N ALA A 157 12.34 1.87 13.26
CA ALA A 157 12.37 2.29 14.67
C ALA A 157 12.59 1.12 15.65
N GLY A 158 12.77 -0.11 15.17
CA GLY A 158 13.04 -1.28 16.01
C GLY A 158 11.79 -1.85 16.69
N THR A 159 10.61 -1.71 16.05
CA THR A 159 9.34 -2.24 16.54
C THR A 159 8.92 -3.47 15.72
N ILE A 160 9.16 -4.67 16.26
CA ILE A 160 9.00 -5.93 15.51
C ILE A 160 7.60 -6.54 15.62
N SER A 161 6.79 -6.21 16.64
CA SER A 161 5.51 -6.85 17.01
C SER A 161 4.63 -7.40 15.84
N ILE A 162 3.51 -6.75 15.51
CA ILE A 162 2.62 -7.17 14.41
C ILE A 162 3.03 -6.52 13.07
N ASN A 163 3.94 -5.55 13.12
CA ASN A 163 4.33 -4.70 11.99
C ASN A 163 4.83 -5.47 10.75
N PRO A 164 5.68 -6.53 10.84
CA PRO A 164 6.10 -7.30 9.67
C PRO A 164 4.92 -7.95 8.94
N ASN A 165 3.93 -8.44 9.68
CA ASN A 165 2.74 -9.07 9.11
C ASN A 165 1.89 -8.04 8.38
N LEU A 166 1.72 -6.85 8.96
CA LEU A 166 1.02 -5.74 8.30
C LEU A 166 1.80 -5.19 7.09
N ALA A 167 3.14 -5.15 7.13
CA ALA A 167 3.96 -4.77 6.00
C ALA A 167 3.80 -5.75 4.84
N LEU A 168 3.87 -7.06 5.11
CA LEU A 168 3.68 -8.10 4.11
C LEU A 168 2.27 -8.04 3.52
N GLY A 169 1.24 -7.92 4.36
CA GLY A 169 -0.13 -7.76 3.91
C GLY A 169 -0.32 -6.52 3.04
N ALA A 170 0.30 -5.40 3.40
CA ALA A 170 0.23 -4.15 2.65
C ALA A 170 0.91 -4.28 1.28
N LEU A 171 2.05 -4.96 1.22
CA LEU A 171 2.74 -5.26 -0.04
C LEU A 171 1.88 -6.15 -0.94
N LEU A 172 1.26 -7.20 -0.40
CA LEU A 172 0.37 -8.08 -1.17
C LEU A 172 -0.86 -7.33 -1.69
N LEU A 173 -1.46 -6.45 -0.87
CA LEU A 173 -2.58 -5.60 -1.29
C LEU A 173 -2.16 -4.58 -2.35
N LEU A 174 -0.94 -4.03 -2.25
CA LEU A 174 -0.40 -3.12 -3.26
C LEU A 174 -0.23 -3.82 -4.60
N LEU A 175 0.29 -5.05 -4.61
CA LEU A 175 0.41 -5.87 -5.83
C LEU A 175 -0.96 -6.27 -6.38
N ALA A 176 -1.92 -6.58 -5.49
CA ALA A 176 -3.26 -7.00 -5.85
C ALA A 176 -4.26 -5.85 -6.00
N TRP A 177 -3.83 -4.59 -5.98
CA TRP A 177 -4.71 -3.42 -5.83
C TRP A 177 -5.89 -3.38 -6.81
N ARG A 178 -5.68 -3.81 -8.06
CA ARG A 178 -6.73 -3.88 -9.10
C ARG A 178 -7.85 -4.86 -8.77
N VAL A 179 -7.52 -6.01 -8.17
CA VAL A 179 -8.49 -7.04 -7.77
C VAL A 179 -9.02 -6.76 -6.37
N ALA A 180 -8.16 -6.29 -5.46
CA ALA A 180 -8.52 -5.94 -4.09
C ALA A 180 -9.52 -4.77 -4.01
N GLY A 181 -9.42 -3.81 -4.93
CA GLY A 181 -10.36 -2.70 -5.08
C GLY A 181 -11.69 -3.06 -5.75
N TYR A 182 -11.86 -4.29 -6.24
CA TYR A 182 -13.05 -4.70 -6.99
C TYR A 182 -14.32 -4.71 -6.12
N ILE A 183 -14.19 -5.17 -4.87
CA ILE A 183 -15.24 -5.07 -3.84
C ILE A 183 -14.90 -3.87 -2.95
N GLY A 184 -15.24 -2.66 -3.42
CA GLY A 184 -14.95 -1.42 -2.71
C GLY A 184 -15.35 -0.17 -3.50
N CYS A 185 -15.21 1.00 -2.88
CA CYS A 185 -15.46 2.29 -3.53
C CYS A 185 -14.60 2.53 -4.79
N ASP A 186 -13.43 1.90 -4.90
CA ASP A 186 -12.53 1.96 -6.06
C ASP A 186 -13.23 1.56 -7.36
N ARG A 187 -14.20 0.64 -7.30
CA ARG A 187 -15.01 0.27 -8.46
C ARG A 187 -15.77 1.45 -9.07
N TYR A 188 -16.16 2.43 -8.26
CA TYR A 188 -16.89 3.62 -8.70
C TYR A 188 -15.94 4.79 -9.04
N VAL A 189 -14.79 4.89 -8.35
CA VAL A 189 -13.81 5.98 -8.54
C VAL A 189 -12.94 5.75 -9.78
N LEU A 190 -12.50 4.52 -10.04
CA LEU A 190 -11.56 4.22 -11.13
C LEU A 190 -12.14 4.47 -12.54
N PRO A 191 -13.42 4.18 -12.85
CA PRO A 191 -14.01 4.54 -14.15
C PRO A 191 -14.08 6.05 -14.39
N LEU A 192 -14.12 6.86 -13.33
CA LEU A 192 -14.19 8.33 -13.43
C LEU A 192 -12.80 8.94 -13.73
N LEU A 193 -11.73 8.33 -13.22
CA LEU A 193 -10.35 8.74 -13.52
C LEU A 193 -9.86 8.18 -14.86
N SER A 194 -10.43 7.08 -15.33
CA SER A 194 -10.22 6.54 -16.67
C SER A 194 -11.00 7.37 -17.71
N THR A 195 -10.65 8.64 -17.85
CA THR A 195 -11.10 9.44 -18.98
C THR A 195 -10.40 8.91 -20.24
N ARG A 196 -11.16 8.09 -20.97
CA ARG A 196 -11.02 7.66 -22.38
C ARG A 196 -9.82 8.19 -23.17
N GLU A 197 -8.92 7.28 -23.54
CA GLU A 197 -8.11 7.27 -24.78
C GLU A 197 -7.83 5.77 -25.03
N THR A 198 -8.08 5.11 -26.16
CA THR A 198 -8.35 5.52 -27.53
C THR A 198 -9.21 4.46 -28.21
N LYS A 199 -10.16 4.96 -28.99
CA LYS A 199 -10.90 4.32 -30.09
C LYS A 199 -10.10 3.20 -30.77
N SER A 200 -10.73 2.06 -30.99
CA SER A 200 -10.21 0.95 -31.79
C SER A 200 -9.53 1.41 -33.09
N GLU A 201 -8.21 1.28 -33.18
CA GLU A 201 -7.54 1.20 -34.48
C GLU A 201 -7.71 -0.22 -35.03
N THR A 202 -8.90 -0.52 -35.54
CA THR A 202 -9.16 -1.74 -36.32
C THR A 202 -10.31 -1.40 -37.25
N PRO A 203 -10.06 -0.84 -38.46
CA PRO A 203 -9.85 -1.69 -39.66
C PRO A 203 -8.91 -1.12 -40.75
N ALA A 204 -8.41 0.12 -40.65
CA ALA A 204 -7.69 0.79 -41.74
C ALA A 204 -6.29 0.20 -42.00
N GLN A 205 -5.60 -0.27 -40.96
CA GLN A 205 -4.30 -0.95 -41.09
C GLN A 205 -4.45 -2.34 -41.73
N ASN A 206 -5.52 -3.08 -41.42
CA ASN A 206 -5.80 -4.36 -42.07
C ASN A 206 -6.15 -4.18 -43.55
N GLN A 207 -6.92 -3.17 -43.92
CA GLN A 207 -7.26 -2.87 -45.31
C GLN A 207 -6.07 -2.33 -46.13
N ALA A 208 -5.18 -1.55 -45.50
CA ALA A 208 -3.94 -1.10 -46.13
C ALA A 208 -2.96 -2.27 -46.35
N GLN A 209 -2.92 -3.23 -45.42
CA GLN A 209 -2.06 -4.39 -45.51
C GLN A 209 -2.60 -5.45 -46.49
N GLU A 210 -3.93 -5.56 -46.63
CA GLU A 210 -4.60 -6.40 -47.64
C GLU A 210 -4.38 -5.86 -49.06
N LYS A 211 -4.47 -4.53 -49.27
CA LYS A 211 -4.14 -3.89 -50.56
C LYS A 211 -2.67 -4.00 -50.98
N LEU A 212 -1.75 -4.17 -50.02
CA LEU A 212 -0.31 -4.37 -50.27
C LEU A 212 0.03 -5.82 -50.59
N LEU A 213 -0.86 -6.78 -50.27
CA LEU A 213 -0.68 -8.21 -50.48
C LEU A 213 -1.43 -8.73 -51.72
N GLU A 214 -2.31 -7.95 -52.33
CA GLU A 214 -2.86 -8.28 -53.65
C GLU A 214 -1.82 -7.93 -54.74
N PRO A 215 -1.22 -8.93 -55.43
CA PRO A 215 -0.40 -8.63 -56.60
C PRO A 215 -1.31 -8.04 -57.67
N GLU A 216 -0.91 -6.88 -58.19
CA GLU A 216 -1.59 -6.15 -59.25
C GLU A 216 -1.88 -7.09 -60.43
N LYS A 217 -3.09 -7.65 -60.49
CA LYS A 217 -3.58 -8.42 -61.64
C LYS A 217 -3.88 -7.43 -62.76
N ARG A 218 -2.86 -7.08 -63.53
CA ARG A 218 -2.97 -6.61 -64.91
C ARG A 218 -1.85 -7.17 -65.75
#